data_AF-A0A6N6KJJ1-F1
#
_entry.id   AF-A0A6N6KJJ1-F1
#
_cell.length_a   1.000
_cell.length_b   1.000
_cell.length_c   1.000
_cell.angle_alpha   90.00
_cell.angle_beta   90.00
_cell.angle_gamma   90.00
#
_symmetry.space_group_name_H-M   'P 1'
#
loop_
_entity.id
_entity.type
_entity.pdbx_description
1 polymer ?
#
loop_
_entity_poly.entity_id
_entity_poly.type
_entity_poly.pdbx_seq_one_letter_code
_entity_poly.pdbx_strand_id
1 'polypeptide(L)'
;MMNKVIIFLCGLILFSCHGQPKKTRPEEANMVCNDFYALGQIEYDTYTFCSIVPVEVEYHYKKGFWKFWDLNGQLVAEGTFNVEKGRVEDHGGCPYEYLTGKIKTANWRFWDENSVETEPEVELIKNLQSCEVSLLEIKNNSVFDAEK
;
A
#
# COMPACT_ATOMS: atom_id res chain seq x y z
N MET A 1 -71.54 -20.60 -13.68
CA MET A 1 -71.03 -19.29 -14.10
C MET A 1 -69.68 -19.08 -13.46
N MET A 2 -68.65 -19.04 -14.30
CA MET A 2 -67.26 -18.72 -13.98
C MET A 2 -67.15 -17.30 -13.43
N ASN A 3 -66.39 -17.07 -12.36
CA ASN A 3 -65.70 -15.79 -12.22
C ASN A 3 -64.40 -15.87 -11.40
N LYS A 4 -63.32 -15.98 -12.17
CA LYS A 4 -62.04 -15.25 -12.10
C LYS A 4 -61.44 -14.93 -10.72
N VAL A 5 -60.52 -15.83 -10.36
CA VAL A 5 -59.21 -15.58 -9.74
C VAL A 5 -58.66 -14.18 -10.07
N ILE A 6 -58.41 -13.37 -9.04
CA ILE A 6 -57.44 -12.27 -9.08
C ILE A 6 -56.51 -12.47 -7.88
N ILE A 7 -55.45 -13.24 -8.11
CA ILE A 7 -54.28 -13.31 -7.24
C ILE A 7 -53.56 -11.98 -7.42
N PHE A 8 -53.77 -11.05 -6.48
CA PHE A 8 -53.00 -9.81 -6.45
C PHE A 8 -51.59 -10.17 -5.99
N LEU A 9 -50.68 -10.10 -6.97
CA LEU A 9 -49.25 -10.30 -6.89
C LEU A 9 -48.66 -9.26 -5.92
N CYS A 10 -48.67 -9.54 -4.62
CA CYS A 10 -47.83 -8.85 -3.64
C CYS A 10 -46.37 -9.33 -3.77
N GLY A 11 -45.82 -9.20 -4.97
CA GLY A 11 -44.39 -9.18 -5.22
C GLY A 11 -43.85 -7.79 -4.87
N LEU A 12 -44.01 -7.37 -3.61
CA LEU A 12 -43.22 -6.28 -3.07
C LEU A 12 -41.80 -6.80 -2.95
N ILE A 13 -41.08 -6.61 -4.06
CA ILE A 13 -39.68 -6.20 -4.14
C ILE A 13 -39.11 -6.06 -2.73
N LEU A 14 -38.63 -7.18 -2.17
CA LEU A 14 -37.61 -7.12 -1.15
C LEU A 14 -36.44 -6.47 -1.88
N PHE A 15 -36.36 -5.15 -1.75
CA PHE A 15 -35.12 -4.42 -1.89
C PHE A 15 -34.14 -5.12 -0.98
N SER A 16 -33.45 -6.12 -1.55
CA SER A 16 -32.19 -6.59 -1.05
C SER A 16 -31.29 -5.38 -1.19
N CYS A 17 -31.33 -4.49 -0.19
CA CYS A 17 -30.21 -3.65 0.14
C CYS A 17 -29.08 -4.63 0.45
N HIS A 18 -28.42 -5.11 -0.60
CA HIS A 18 -27.00 -5.42 -0.54
C HIS A 18 -26.36 -4.10 -0.13
N GLY A 19 -26.31 -3.86 1.19
CA GLY A 19 -25.42 -2.89 1.75
C GLY A 19 -24.06 -3.28 1.22
N GLN A 20 -23.55 -2.49 0.28
CA GLN A 20 -22.19 -2.64 -0.21
C GLN A 20 -21.32 -2.77 1.04
N PRO A 21 -20.50 -3.83 1.17
CA PRO A 21 -19.63 -3.97 2.32
C PRO A 21 -18.89 -2.65 2.47
N LYS A 22 -19.00 -2.04 3.66
CA LYS A 22 -18.34 -0.75 3.93
C LYS A 22 -16.86 -0.96 3.63
N LYS A 23 -16.33 -0.14 2.72
CA LYS A 23 -14.90 -0.05 2.41
C LYS A 23 -14.20 0.34 3.71
N THR A 24 -13.56 -0.61 4.37
CA THR A 24 -12.92 -0.36 5.67
C THR A 24 -11.45 -0.70 5.57
N ARG A 25 -10.63 0.29 5.93
CA ARG A 25 -9.20 0.12 6.20
C ARG A 25 -8.99 -1.12 7.07
N PRO A 26 -8.11 -2.05 6.69
CA PRO A 26 -7.74 -3.19 7.54
C PRO A 26 -7.25 -2.71 8.90
N GLU A 27 -7.64 -3.38 9.99
CA GLU A 27 -7.30 -2.98 11.36
C GLU A 27 -5.77 -2.91 11.59
N GLU A 28 -5.02 -3.79 10.92
CA GLU A 28 -3.56 -3.84 11.04
C GLU A 28 -2.82 -2.83 10.14
N ALA A 29 -3.51 -2.16 9.21
CA ALA A 29 -2.86 -1.20 8.33
C ALA A 29 -2.47 0.07 9.10
N ASN A 30 -1.18 0.36 9.19
CA ASN A 30 -0.63 1.53 9.89
C ASN A 30 -0.39 2.73 8.96
N MET A 31 -0.51 2.55 7.64
CA MET A 31 -0.17 3.55 6.63
C MET A 31 -1.20 3.56 5.48
N VAL A 32 -1.34 4.72 4.83
CA VAL A 32 -1.89 4.87 3.49
C VAL A 32 -0.76 5.19 2.53
N CYS A 33 -0.78 4.50 1.39
CA CYS A 33 0.26 4.51 0.41
C CYS A 33 -0.41 4.54 -0.98
N ASN A 34 -0.49 5.71 -1.62
CA ASN A 34 -1.22 5.91 -2.87
C ASN A 34 -2.65 5.32 -2.79
N ASP A 35 -2.96 4.33 -3.63
CA ASP A 35 -4.23 3.60 -3.69
C ASP A 35 -4.24 2.33 -2.82
N PHE A 36 -3.37 2.25 -1.82
CA PHE A 36 -3.24 1.11 -0.93
C PHE A 36 -3.29 1.50 0.55
N TYR A 37 -3.88 0.64 1.36
CA TYR A 37 -3.51 0.56 2.77
C TYR A 37 -2.24 -0.28 2.89
N ALA A 38 -1.38 0.03 3.85
CA ALA A 38 -0.13 -0.67 4.05
C ALA A 38 0.17 -0.92 5.53
N LEU A 39 0.90 -2.01 5.77
CA LEU A 39 1.56 -2.32 7.02
C LEU A 39 3.02 -2.60 6.71
N GLY A 40 3.93 -1.92 7.40
CA GLY A 40 5.35 -2.17 7.28
C GLY A 40 6.19 -1.16 8.06
N GLN A 41 7.50 -1.23 7.85
CA GLN A 41 8.48 -0.35 8.46
C GLN A 41 9.22 0.48 7.41
N ILE A 42 9.26 1.78 7.66
CA ILE A 42 10.10 2.74 6.96
C ILE A 42 11.35 3.01 7.79
N GLU A 43 12.49 3.07 7.13
CA GLU A 43 13.76 3.52 7.69
C GLU A 43 14.13 4.87 7.10
N TYR A 44 14.90 5.66 7.85
CA TYR A 44 15.41 6.96 7.44
C TYR A 44 16.90 6.90 7.28
N ASP A 45 17.42 7.65 6.32
CA ASP A 45 18.84 7.77 6.08
C ASP A 45 19.13 9.12 5.41
N THR A 46 20.40 9.42 5.21
CA THR A 46 20.86 10.68 4.62
C THR A 46 21.87 10.43 3.52
N TYR A 47 21.91 11.31 2.52
CA TYR A 47 23.03 11.41 1.61
C TYR A 47 23.49 12.86 1.51
N THR A 48 24.77 13.06 1.22
CA THR A 48 25.31 14.40 0.98
C THR A 48 25.17 14.74 -0.50
N PHE A 49 24.35 15.74 -0.79
CA PHE A 49 24.28 16.35 -2.11
C PHE A 49 25.37 17.41 -2.23
N CYS A 50 26.32 17.21 -3.14
CA CYS A 50 27.29 18.26 -3.43
C CYS A 50 26.59 19.38 -4.22
N SER A 51 26.71 20.60 -3.74
CA SER A 51 26.37 21.81 -4.51
C SER A 51 27.49 22.84 -4.29
N ILE A 52 27.25 24.13 -4.51
CA ILE A 52 28.20 25.18 -4.08
C ILE A 52 28.50 25.04 -2.58
N VAL A 53 27.51 24.61 -1.79
CA VAL A 53 27.64 24.22 -0.39
C VAL A 53 27.07 22.80 -0.23
N PRO A 54 27.80 21.83 0.37
CA PRO A 54 27.25 20.51 0.64
C PRO A 54 25.99 20.58 1.50
N VAL A 55 24.96 19.82 1.11
CA VAL A 55 23.68 19.73 1.84
C VAL A 55 23.42 18.27 2.17
N GLU A 56 23.09 17.97 3.43
CA GLU A 56 22.56 16.66 3.81
C GLU A 56 21.08 16.58 3.45
N VAL A 57 20.70 15.55 2.70
CA VAL A 57 19.33 15.30 2.28
C VAL A 57 18.83 14.05 3.00
N GLU A 58 17.84 14.26 3.88
CA GLU A 58 17.11 13.16 4.50
C GLU A 58 16.19 12.49 3.48
N TYR A 59 16.15 11.17 3.53
CA TYR A 59 15.22 10.37 2.73
C TYR A 59 14.78 9.15 3.55
N HIS A 60 13.82 8.42 2.99
CA HIS A 60 13.30 7.24 3.63
C HIS A 60 13.12 6.10 2.63
N TYR A 61 13.14 4.86 3.13
CA TYR A 61 12.99 3.67 2.30
C TYR A 61 12.27 2.55 3.04
N LYS A 62 11.60 1.67 2.28
CA LYS A 62 10.89 0.50 2.79
C LYS A 62 11.87 -0.63 3.10
N LYS A 63 11.71 -1.29 4.24
CA LYS A 63 12.53 -2.43 4.67
C LYS A 63 11.69 -3.46 5.39
N GLY A 64 12.12 -4.72 5.31
CA GLY A 64 11.52 -5.82 6.07
C GLY A 64 10.20 -6.28 5.48
N PHE A 65 9.37 -6.91 6.31
CA PHE A 65 8.08 -7.47 5.90
C PHE A 65 7.03 -6.37 5.73
N TRP A 66 6.26 -6.47 4.66
CA TRP A 66 5.21 -5.53 4.29
C TRP A 66 3.96 -6.26 3.81
N LYS A 67 2.80 -5.65 4.06
CA LYS A 67 1.50 -6.04 3.50
C LYS A 67 0.84 -4.83 2.86
N PHE A 68 0.14 -5.08 1.77
CA PHE A 68 -0.65 -4.08 1.05
C PHE A 68 -2.05 -4.59 0.81
N TRP A 69 -3.01 -3.70 1.02
CA TRP A 69 -4.41 -3.92 0.68
C TRP A 69 -4.88 -2.85 -0.28
N ASP A 70 -5.77 -3.20 -1.19
CA ASP A 70 -6.48 -2.20 -1.98
C ASP A 70 -7.38 -1.32 -1.09
N LEU A 71 -7.99 -0.29 -1.67
CA LEU A 71 -8.91 0.59 -0.95
C LEU A 71 -10.21 -0.09 -0.48
N ASN A 72 -10.49 -1.32 -0.95
CA ASN A 72 -11.60 -2.14 -0.48
C ASN A 72 -11.20 -3.00 0.73
N GLY A 73 -9.93 -2.99 1.13
CA GLY A 73 -9.40 -3.79 2.24
C GLY A 73 -9.04 -5.22 1.85
N GLN A 74 -8.98 -5.54 0.56
CA GLN A 74 -8.53 -6.83 0.07
C GLN A 74 -7.00 -6.88 0.02
N LEU A 75 -6.40 -7.95 0.57
CA LEU A 75 -4.95 -8.15 0.52
C LEU A 75 -4.53 -8.37 -0.93
N VAL A 76 -3.63 -7.53 -1.43
CA VAL A 76 -3.12 -7.60 -2.82
C VAL A 76 -1.68 -8.06 -2.90
N ALA A 77 -0.88 -7.83 -1.84
CA ALA A 77 0.51 -8.24 -1.80
C ALA A 77 1.02 -8.35 -0.36
N GLU A 78 1.90 -9.32 -0.12
CA GLU A 78 2.71 -9.40 1.09
C GLU A 78 4.09 -9.97 0.78
N GLY A 79 5.11 -9.52 1.50
CA GLY A 79 6.46 -10.00 1.28
C GLY A 79 7.52 -9.14 1.95
N THR A 80 8.78 -9.42 1.65
CA THR A 80 9.92 -8.72 2.25
C THR A 80 10.62 -7.82 1.25
N PHE A 81 10.70 -6.52 1.56
CA PHE A 81 11.56 -5.60 0.82
C PHE A 81 13.03 -5.91 1.08
N ASN A 82 13.78 -6.10 0.00
CA ASN A 82 15.23 -6.21 0.05
C ASN A 82 15.85 -4.82 -0.05
N VAL A 83 16.79 -4.49 0.82
CA VAL A 83 17.49 -3.20 0.73
C VAL A 83 18.59 -3.34 -0.32
N GLU A 84 18.56 -2.45 -1.30
CA GLU A 84 19.59 -2.33 -2.34
C GLU A 84 20.20 -0.95 -2.31
N LYS A 85 21.49 -0.89 -2.66
CA LYS A 85 22.22 0.37 -2.79
C LYS A 85 22.12 0.86 -4.24
N GLY A 86 21.54 2.03 -4.41
CA GLY A 86 21.58 2.80 -5.66
C GLY A 86 22.72 3.80 -5.64
N ARG A 87 23.10 4.28 -6.83
CA ARG A 87 24.10 5.32 -7.01
C ARG A 87 23.61 6.27 -8.09
N VAL A 88 23.62 7.56 -7.79
CA VAL A 88 23.30 8.61 -8.76
C VAL A 88 24.60 9.23 -9.21
N GLU A 89 24.84 9.19 -10.51
CA GLU A 89 25.92 9.92 -11.14
C GLU A 89 25.39 11.28 -11.60
N ASP A 90 26.15 12.33 -11.36
CA ASP A 90 25.95 13.65 -11.98
C ASP A 90 24.69 14.45 -11.58
N HIS A 91 24.34 14.43 -10.30
CA HIS A 91 23.37 15.37 -9.72
C HIS A 91 24.11 16.28 -8.72
N GLY A 92 24.35 17.55 -9.09
CA GLY A 92 25.03 18.52 -8.22
C GLY A 92 26.57 18.52 -8.29
N GLY A 93 27.16 17.67 -9.14
CA GLY A 93 28.61 17.67 -9.41
C GLY A 93 29.42 16.64 -8.61
N CYS A 94 28.79 15.81 -7.78
CA CYS A 94 29.42 14.60 -7.23
C CYS A 94 28.43 13.43 -7.20
N PRO A 95 28.91 12.19 -7.31
CA PRO A 95 28.07 11.01 -7.14
C PRO A 95 27.73 10.78 -5.67
N TYR A 96 26.51 10.31 -5.42
CA TYR A 96 26.07 9.88 -4.09
C TYR A 96 25.38 8.51 -4.15
N GLU A 97 25.42 7.82 -3.02
CA GLU A 97 24.78 6.52 -2.84
C GLU A 97 23.54 6.67 -1.96
N TYR A 98 22.55 5.82 -2.20
CA TYR A 98 21.31 5.80 -1.41
C TYR A 98 20.81 4.37 -1.29
N LEU A 99 20.01 4.11 -0.27
CA LEU A 99 19.35 2.84 -0.04
C LEU A 99 17.92 2.89 -0.58
N THR A 100 17.43 1.76 -1.09
CA THR A 100 16.05 1.64 -1.55
C THR A 100 15.52 0.25 -1.25
N GLY A 101 14.26 0.17 -0.84
CA GLY A 101 13.54 -1.09 -0.79
C GLY A 101 13.22 -1.56 -2.21
N LYS A 102 13.56 -2.81 -2.52
CA LYS A 102 13.21 -3.48 -3.78
C LYS A 102 12.39 -4.74 -3.55
N ILE A 103 11.32 -4.88 -4.33
CA ILE A 103 10.54 -6.10 -4.42
C ILE A 103 11.32 -7.07 -5.30
N LYS A 104 11.62 -8.25 -4.76
CA LYS A 104 12.05 -9.41 -5.55
C LYS A 104 10.91 -10.39 -5.50
N THR A 105 10.26 -10.64 -6.64
CA THR A 105 9.01 -11.42 -6.72
C THR A 105 9.10 -12.78 -6.01
N ALA A 106 10.28 -13.42 -6.01
CA ALA A 106 10.53 -14.67 -5.28
C ALA A 106 10.28 -14.60 -3.75
N ASN A 107 10.28 -13.40 -3.15
CA ASN A 107 10.06 -13.19 -1.71
C ASN A 107 8.68 -12.56 -1.42
N TRP A 108 7.79 -12.56 -2.42
CA TRP A 108 6.50 -11.88 -2.38
C TRP A 108 5.40 -12.80 -2.89
N ARG A 109 4.22 -12.60 -2.34
CA ARG A 109 2.98 -13.25 -2.77
C ARG A 109 2.01 -12.16 -3.16
N PHE A 110 1.24 -12.42 -4.20
CA PHE A 110 0.30 -11.47 -4.78
C PHE A 110 -1.03 -12.15 -5.00
N TRP A 111 -2.11 -11.41 -4.84
CA TRP A 111 -3.47 -11.93 -4.99
C TRP A 111 -4.25 -11.08 -5.99
N ASP A 112 -5.09 -11.76 -6.77
CA ASP A 112 -6.07 -11.11 -7.63
C ASP A 112 -7.31 -10.66 -6.82
N GLU A 113 -8.27 -10.06 -7.52
CA GLU A 113 -9.56 -9.62 -6.97
C GLU A 113 -10.40 -10.77 -6.37
N ASN A 114 -10.10 -12.03 -6.69
CA ASN A 114 -10.77 -13.21 -6.15
C ASN A 114 -9.99 -13.84 -4.99
N SER A 115 -8.93 -13.18 -4.49
CA SER A 115 -8.02 -13.70 -3.46
C SER A 115 -7.30 -14.99 -3.87
N VAL A 116 -7.08 -15.18 -5.18
CA VAL A 116 -6.28 -16.27 -5.72
C VAL A 116 -4.85 -15.77 -5.91
N GLU A 117 -3.88 -16.55 -5.42
CA GLU A 117 -2.47 -16.22 -5.59
C GLU A 117 -2.09 -16.25 -7.06
N THR A 118 -1.45 -15.19 -7.53
CA THR A 118 -1.16 -14.97 -8.96
C THR A 118 0.22 -14.35 -9.16
N GLU A 119 0.71 -14.39 -10.39
CA GLU A 119 1.87 -13.62 -10.78
C GLU A 119 1.50 -12.13 -10.87
N PRO A 120 2.33 -11.23 -10.32
CA PRO A 120 2.04 -9.81 -10.32
C PRO A 120 2.18 -9.19 -11.70
N GLU A 121 1.34 -8.20 -11.97
CA GLU A 121 1.60 -7.27 -13.06
C GLU A 121 2.81 -6.38 -12.73
N VAL A 122 3.62 -6.09 -13.75
CA VAL A 122 4.81 -5.21 -13.60
C VAL A 122 4.42 -3.85 -13.04
N GLU A 123 3.24 -3.34 -13.40
CA GLU A 123 2.76 -2.04 -12.94
C GLU A 123 2.38 -2.07 -11.45
N LEU A 124 1.77 -3.16 -10.97
CA LEU A 124 1.51 -3.34 -9.55
C LEU A 124 2.81 -3.29 -8.75
N ILE A 125 3.85 -4.01 -9.19
CA ILE A 125 5.16 -4.00 -8.52
C ILE A 125 5.72 -2.57 -8.46
N LYS A 126 5.70 -1.84 -9.59
CA LYS A 126 6.19 -0.46 -9.64
C LYS A 126 5.43 0.43 -8.66
N ASN A 127 4.10 0.32 -8.63
CA ASN A 127 3.25 1.11 -7.74
C ASN A 127 3.55 0.82 -6.28
N LEU A 128 3.65 -0.46 -5.88
CA LEU A 128 3.98 -0.84 -4.50
C LEU A 128 5.38 -0.35 -4.09
N GLN A 129 6.35 -0.34 -5.01
CA GLN A 129 7.70 0.13 -4.76
C GLN A 129 7.78 1.66 -4.64
N SER A 130 7.25 2.39 -5.63
CA SER A 130 7.31 3.86 -5.70
C SER A 130 6.38 4.56 -4.74
N CYS A 131 5.46 3.81 -4.12
CA CYS A 131 4.47 4.39 -3.26
C CYS A 131 5.06 5.18 -2.09
N GLU A 132 4.69 6.46 -2.00
CA GLU A 132 5.11 7.36 -0.94
C GLU A 132 4.15 7.25 0.24
N VAL A 133 4.69 7.01 1.42
CA VAL A 133 3.89 6.98 2.64
C VAL A 133 3.73 8.40 3.15
N SER A 134 2.49 8.78 3.44
CA SER A 134 2.20 10.08 4.03
C SER A 134 2.88 10.22 5.40
N LEU A 135 3.94 11.04 5.47
CA LEU A 135 4.72 11.27 6.70
C LEU A 135 3.87 11.83 7.87
N LEU A 136 2.72 12.45 7.57
CA LEU A 136 1.78 12.94 8.58
C LEU A 136 1.13 11.80 9.37
N GLU A 137 0.96 10.62 8.77
CA GLU A 137 0.37 9.46 9.46
C GLU A 137 1.38 8.77 10.39
N ILE A 138 2.67 8.77 10.01
CA ILE A 138 3.74 8.13 10.80
C ILE A 138 3.95 8.87 12.12
N LYS A 139 3.99 10.21 12.09
CA LYS A 139 4.20 11.02 13.30
C LYS A 139 3.08 10.85 14.33
N ASN A 140 1.85 10.65 13.88
CA ASN A 140 0.72 10.43 14.79
C ASN A 140 0.76 9.03 15.43
N ASN A 141 1.25 8.01 14.72
CA ASN A 141 1.39 6.66 15.27
C ASN A 141 2.60 6.50 16.20
N SER A 142 3.70 7.21 15.97
CA SER A 142 4.86 7.17 16.88
C SER A 142 4.62 7.80 18.27
N VAL A 143 3.56 8.61 18.42
CA VAL A 143 3.14 9.13 19.74
C VAL A 143 2.43 8.05 20.56
N PHE A 144 1.79 7.07 19.92
CA PHE A 144 1.08 5.98 20.63
C PHE A 144 2.02 4.89 21.18
N ASP A 145 3.23 4.74 20.63
CA ASP A 145 4.21 3.77 21.11
C ASP A 145 5.09 4.30 22.27
N ALA A 146 4.95 5.58 22.64
CA ALA A 146 5.72 6.20 23.73
C ALA A 146 5.01 6.14 25.11
N GLU A 147 3.79 5.60 25.19
CA GLU A 147 2.98 5.54 26.42
C GLU A 147 2.71 4.12 26.94
N LYS A 148 3.60 3.15 26.67
CA LYS A 148 3.45 1.78 27.19
C LYS A 148 4.64 1.28 27.99
#